data_AF-A0ABD2X6J5-F1
#
_entry.id   AF-A0ABD2X6J5-F1
#
_cell.length_a   1.000
_cell.length_b   1.000
_cell.length_c   1.000
_cell.angle_alpha   90.00
_cell.angle_beta   90.00
_cell.angle_gamma   90.00
#
_symmetry.space_group_name_H-M   'P 1'
#
loop_
_entity.id
_entity.type
_entity.pdbx_description
1 polymer ?
#
loop_
_entity_poly.entity_id
_entity_poly.type
_entity_poly.pdbx_seq_one_letter_code
_entity_poly.pdbx_strand_id
1 'polypeptide(L)'
;MCESCSNYLGEHNISSDITKCQNCNSEHVNGCFEEYDLKALLTQAFETQQLSHYIELHRQNKNNDPSVISDISSGTEYRFLEENVLKGENDVVLLWNTVGCPIANNSNGQVWPIQVQIVNVPYESRYKFRFVCGVYYSREHKLNMNTFLRPMVNSFRSLFDPGFDWSQVNNGIPNARFFAYCSNERKNVRASKKSSF
;
A
#
# COMPACT_ATOMS: atom_id res chain seq x y z
N MET A 1 -10.50 7.12 13.97
CA MET A 1 -11.09 8.28 13.26
C MET A 1 -12.36 8.67 14.00
N CYS A 2 -12.70 9.95 14.09
CA CYS A 2 -13.99 10.37 14.65
C CYS A 2 -15.12 10.16 13.63
N GLU A 3 -16.12 9.34 13.96
CA GLU A 3 -17.30 9.12 13.11
C GLU A 3 -18.10 10.42 12.87
N SER A 4 -18.24 11.27 13.89
CA SER A 4 -19.05 12.50 13.81
C SER A 4 -18.46 13.62 12.95
N CYS A 5 -17.12 13.76 12.92
CA CYS A 5 -16.46 14.90 12.26
C CYS A 5 -15.26 14.52 11.38
N SER A 6 -15.00 13.21 11.18
CA SER A 6 -13.89 12.68 10.37
C SER A 6 -12.47 13.07 10.84
N ASN A 7 -12.32 13.64 12.04
CA ASN A 7 -11.01 14.02 12.55
C ASN A 7 -10.12 12.79 12.87
N TYR A 8 -8.81 12.93 12.69
CA TYR A 8 -7.84 11.91 13.09
C TYR A 8 -7.74 11.90 14.62
N LEU A 9 -7.90 10.73 15.24
CA LEU A 9 -7.90 10.59 16.70
C LEU A 9 -6.56 10.10 17.27
N GLY A 10 -5.59 9.75 16.42
CA GLY A 10 -4.35 9.13 16.87
C GLY A 10 -4.43 7.60 16.95
N GLU A 11 -3.40 7.02 17.55
CA GLU A 11 -3.30 5.59 17.84
C GLU A 11 -4.21 5.24 19.03
N HIS A 12 -4.96 4.14 18.91
CA HIS A 12 -5.85 3.69 19.97
C HIS A 12 -5.04 3.07 21.11
N ASN A 13 -4.99 3.75 22.25
CA ASN A 13 -4.31 3.23 23.43
C ASN A 13 -5.24 2.24 24.13
N ILE A 14 -4.90 0.94 24.11
CA ILE A 14 -5.71 -0.16 24.67
C ILE A 14 -5.99 0.06 26.17
N SER A 15 -5.19 0.88 26.84
CA SER A 15 -5.33 1.24 28.26
C SER A 15 -6.47 2.22 28.58
N SER A 16 -7.04 2.91 27.58
CA SER A 16 -8.15 3.84 27.76
C SER A 16 -9.36 3.39 26.96
N ASP A 17 -10.43 2.98 27.66
CA ASP A 17 -11.67 2.48 27.03
C ASP A 17 -12.41 3.55 26.20
N ILE A 18 -12.08 4.83 26.36
CA ILE A 18 -12.78 5.94 25.69
C ILE A 18 -11.79 7.00 25.21
N THR A 19 -11.77 7.23 23.90
CA THR A 19 -11.08 8.34 23.24
C THR A 19 -12.06 9.48 22.94
N LYS A 20 -11.80 10.69 23.48
CA LYS A 20 -12.59 11.90 23.17
C LYS A 20 -12.04 12.64 21.96
N CYS A 21 -12.91 12.94 21.00
CA CYS A 21 -12.54 13.77 19.86
C CYS A 21 -12.29 15.22 20.27
N GLN A 22 -11.07 15.73 20.06
CA GLN A 22 -10.72 17.13 20.37
C GLN A 22 -11.48 18.18 19.54
N ASN A 23 -12.10 17.78 18.41
CA ASN A 23 -12.81 18.69 17.52
C ASN A 23 -14.32 18.78 17.80
N CYS A 24 -14.98 17.69 18.21
CA CYS A 24 -16.43 17.65 18.39
C CYS A 24 -16.89 17.02 19.71
N ASN A 25 -15.95 16.63 20.58
CA ASN A 25 -16.20 16.01 21.89
C ASN A 25 -16.93 14.66 21.89
N SER A 26 -17.18 14.06 20.71
CA SER A 26 -17.72 12.69 20.63
C SER A 26 -16.78 11.67 21.27
N GLU A 27 -17.35 10.69 21.97
CA GLU A 27 -16.65 9.59 22.63
C GLU A 27 -16.56 8.38 21.70
N HIS A 28 -15.39 7.75 21.64
CA HIS A 28 -15.10 6.62 20.77
C HIS A 28 -14.46 5.49 21.58
N VAL A 29 -15.03 4.29 21.45
CA VAL A 29 -14.62 3.09 22.22
C VAL A 29 -13.72 2.17 21.39
N ASN A 30 -13.76 2.28 20.05
CA ASN A 30 -13.04 1.40 19.15
C ASN A 30 -12.28 2.19 18.08
N GLY A 31 -11.17 1.61 17.63
CA GLY A 31 -10.51 2.01 16.40
C GLY A 31 -11.36 1.66 15.17
N CYS A 32 -11.15 2.39 14.08
CA CYS A 32 -11.78 2.11 12.78
C CYS A 32 -10.74 1.58 11.77
N PHE A 33 -9.48 1.45 12.17
CA PHE A 33 -8.37 1.08 11.31
C PHE A 33 -7.42 0.16 12.08
N GLU A 34 -7.07 -0.94 11.44
CA GLU A 34 -6.00 -1.82 11.87
C GLU A 34 -4.87 -1.71 10.85
N GLU A 35 -3.68 -1.33 11.31
CA GLU A 35 -2.46 -1.30 10.50
C GLU A 35 -1.65 -2.57 10.78
N TYR A 36 -1.13 -3.18 9.72
CA TYR A 36 -0.12 -4.23 9.85
C TYR A 36 1.26 -3.63 9.64
N ASP A 37 2.23 -4.02 10.45
CA ASP A 37 3.60 -3.53 10.36
C ASP A 37 4.20 -3.90 9.00
N LEU A 38 4.25 -2.89 8.12
CA LEU A 38 4.76 -3.03 6.76
C LEU A 38 6.24 -3.38 6.72
N LYS A 39 7.02 -2.90 7.69
CA LYS A 39 8.43 -3.27 7.81
C LYS A 39 8.54 -4.75 8.09
N ALA A 40 7.77 -5.27 9.06
CA ALA A 40 7.77 -6.69 9.39
C ALA A 40 7.34 -7.57 8.21
N LEU A 41 6.30 -7.16 7.48
CA LEU A 41 5.84 -7.87 6.27
C LEU A 41 6.92 -7.93 5.18
N LEU A 42 7.63 -6.82 4.96
CA LEU A 42 8.73 -6.76 3.99
C LEU A 42 9.95 -7.56 4.45
N THR A 43 10.34 -7.46 5.73
CA THR A 43 11.41 -8.27 6.31
C THR A 43 11.10 -9.76 6.13
N GLN A 44 9.87 -10.19 6.44
CA GLN A 44 9.45 -11.56 6.20
C GLN A 44 9.55 -11.96 4.72
N ALA A 45 9.19 -11.09 3.78
CA ALA A 45 9.34 -11.36 2.36
C ALA A 45 10.81 -11.54 1.94
N PHE A 46 11.72 -10.74 2.50
CA PHE A 46 13.16 -10.92 2.28
C PHE A 46 13.68 -12.22 2.88
N GLU A 47 13.42 -12.46 4.16
CA GLU A 47 14.01 -13.58 4.91
C GLU A 47 13.43 -14.94 4.51
N THR A 48 12.11 -15.03 4.32
CA THR A 48 11.42 -16.31 4.14
C THR A 48 11.04 -16.60 2.69
N GLN A 49 10.78 -15.56 1.90
CA GLN A 49 10.32 -15.70 0.51
C GLN A 49 11.42 -15.37 -0.52
N GLN A 50 12.64 -15.10 -0.04
CA GLN A 50 13.81 -14.83 -0.87
C GLN A 50 13.60 -13.65 -1.84
N LEU A 51 12.94 -12.58 -1.38
CA LEU A 51 12.59 -11.43 -2.22
C LEU A 51 13.78 -10.86 -3.01
N SER A 52 14.96 -10.73 -2.38
CA SER A 52 16.19 -10.29 -3.07
C SER A 52 16.51 -11.09 -4.33
N HIS A 53 16.32 -12.41 -4.28
CA HIS A 53 16.56 -13.28 -5.44
C HIS A 53 15.59 -12.97 -6.58
N TYR A 54 14.31 -12.73 -6.27
CA TYR A 54 13.33 -12.36 -7.30
C TYR A 54 13.57 -10.96 -7.87
N ILE A 55 14.01 -9.99 -7.06
CA ILE A 55 14.38 -8.66 -7.55
C ILE A 55 15.55 -8.78 -8.55
N GLU A 56 16.55 -9.59 -8.23
CA GLU A 56 17.68 -9.84 -9.13
C GLU A 56 17.24 -10.55 -10.41
N LEU A 57 16.42 -11.61 -10.32
CA LEU A 57 15.87 -12.29 -11.49
C LEU A 57 15.07 -11.36 -12.39
N HIS A 58 14.31 -10.42 -11.81
CA HIS A 58 13.58 -9.42 -12.60
C HIS A 58 14.53 -8.52 -13.36
N ARG A 59 15.56 -7.99 -12.68
CA ARG A 59 16.58 -7.12 -13.28
C ARG A 59 17.31 -7.81 -14.44
N GLN A 60 17.67 -9.08 -14.28
CA GLN A 60 18.38 -9.86 -15.31
C GLN A 60 17.54 -10.18 -16.54
N ASN A 61 16.25 -10.48 -16.35
CA ASN A 61 15.37 -10.95 -17.42
C ASN A 61 14.52 -9.84 -18.08
N LYS A 62 14.60 -8.61 -17.58
CA LYS A 62 13.81 -7.49 -18.09
C LYS A 62 14.24 -7.11 -19.50
N ASN A 63 13.24 -6.83 -20.36
CA ASN A 63 13.49 -6.19 -21.65
C ASN A 63 13.80 -4.71 -21.45
N ASN A 64 15.00 -4.29 -21.84
CA ASN A 64 15.46 -2.91 -21.70
C ASN A 64 15.12 -2.03 -22.91
N ASP A 65 14.61 -2.60 -24.00
CA ASP A 65 14.20 -1.85 -25.19
C ASP A 65 13.10 -0.83 -24.83
N PRO A 66 13.34 0.49 -24.94
CA PRO A 66 12.36 1.53 -24.60
C PRO A 66 11.16 1.56 -25.56
N SER A 67 11.26 0.93 -26.73
CA SER A 67 10.15 0.85 -27.70
C SER A 67 9.15 -0.25 -27.37
N VAL A 68 9.49 -1.18 -26.47
CA VAL A 68 8.65 -2.32 -26.11
C VAL A 68 8.07 -2.11 -24.70
N ILE A 69 6.74 -2.03 -24.63
CA ILE A 69 6.00 -2.08 -23.37
C ILE A 69 5.52 -3.53 -23.19
N SER A 70 6.22 -4.29 -22.35
CA SER A 70 5.90 -5.70 -22.06
C SER A 70 5.16 -5.90 -20.73
N ASP A 71 5.38 -5.00 -19.77
CA ASP A 71 4.86 -5.08 -18.40
C ASP A 71 5.00 -3.74 -17.67
N ILE A 72 4.48 -3.62 -16.44
CA ILE A 72 4.52 -2.38 -15.66
C ILE A 72 5.93 -1.82 -15.47
N SER A 73 6.95 -2.68 -15.32
CA SER A 73 8.32 -2.22 -15.15
C SER A 73 8.93 -1.64 -16.42
N SER A 74 8.33 -1.87 -17.60
CA SER A 74 8.72 -1.25 -18.86
C SER A 74 8.04 0.10 -19.11
N GLY A 75 7.07 0.48 -18.28
CA GLY A 75 6.36 1.76 -18.36
C GLY A 75 7.24 2.96 -18.03
N THR A 76 6.84 4.13 -18.54
CA THR A 76 7.60 5.40 -18.43
C THR A 76 7.91 5.79 -16.99
N GLU A 77 6.93 5.66 -16.09
CA GLU A 77 7.03 6.05 -14.68
C GLU A 77 8.00 5.14 -13.92
N TYR A 78 7.97 3.84 -14.22
CA TYR A 78 8.88 2.89 -13.60
C TYR A 78 10.32 3.07 -14.12
N ARG A 79 10.51 3.32 -15.42
CA ARG A 79 11.85 3.63 -15.97
C ARG A 79 12.42 4.91 -15.35
N PHE A 80 11.60 5.93 -15.18
CA PHE A 80 12.02 7.15 -14.49
C PHE A 80 12.55 6.84 -13.08
N LEU A 81 11.90 5.95 -12.33
CA LEU A 81 12.41 5.51 -11.04
C LEU A 81 13.76 4.82 -11.15
N GLU A 82 13.90 3.83 -12.04
CA GLU A 82 15.16 3.10 -12.20
C GLU A 82 16.33 4.04 -12.52
N GLU A 83 16.12 5.00 -13.41
CA GLU A 83 17.16 5.94 -13.84
C GLU A 83 17.51 6.95 -12.74
N ASN A 84 16.50 7.48 -12.03
CA ASN A 84 16.67 8.67 -11.20
C ASN A 84 16.67 8.37 -9.70
N VAL A 85 15.95 7.33 -9.26
CA VAL A 85 15.53 7.17 -7.85
C VAL A 85 16.00 5.84 -7.24
N LEU A 86 15.84 4.72 -7.94
CA LEU A 86 16.28 3.40 -7.47
C LEU A 86 17.81 3.33 -7.59
N LYS A 87 18.48 3.10 -6.46
CA LYS A 87 19.94 3.09 -6.32
C LYS A 87 20.43 1.84 -5.59
N GLY A 88 19.56 1.18 -4.81
CA GLY A 88 19.87 -0.04 -4.08
C GLY A 88 19.47 -1.30 -4.84
N GLU A 89 20.27 -2.35 -4.72
CA GLU A 89 19.99 -3.66 -5.33
C GLU A 89 18.73 -4.32 -4.79
N ASN A 90 18.33 -3.98 -3.56
CA ASN A 90 17.11 -4.45 -2.90
C ASN A 90 16.07 -3.35 -2.72
N ASP A 91 16.15 -2.26 -3.49
CA ASP A 91 15.05 -1.29 -3.51
C ASP A 91 13.76 -2.01 -3.94
N VAL A 92 12.66 -1.77 -3.22
CA VAL A 92 11.36 -2.41 -3.44
C VAL A 92 10.40 -1.40 -4.06
N VAL A 93 9.76 -1.78 -5.16
CA VAL A 93 8.71 -0.99 -5.80
C VAL A 93 7.37 -1.68 -5.58
N LEU A 94 6.44 -0.97 -4.93
CA LEU A 94 5.08 -1.41 -4.68
C LEU A 94 4.06 -0.67 -5.54
N LEU A 95 3.07 -1.42 -5.98
CA LEU A 95 1.73 -0.86 -6.22
C LEU A 95 0.89 -1.06 -4.97
N TRP A 96 0.03 -0.09 -4.69
CA TRP A 96 -1.00 -0.23 -3.67
C TRP A 96 -2.34 0.25 -4.19
N ASN A 97 -3.39 -0.37 -3.67
CA ASN A 97 -4.77 0.01 -3.94
C ASN A 97 -5.62 -0.16 -2.70
N THR A 98 -6.76 0.53 -2.71
CA THR A 98 -7.80 0.36 -1.71
C THR A 98 -9.15 0.32 -2.41
N VAL A 99 -9.90 -0.76 -2.18
CA VAL A 99 -11.20 -0.98 -2.81
C VAL A 99 -12.19 -1.30 -1.70
N GLY A 100 -13.17 -0.42 -1.52
CA GLY A 100 -14.25 -0.62 -0.56
C GLY A 100 -15.11 -1.80 -0.98
N CYS A 101 -15.35 -2.71 -0.03
CA CYS A 101 -16.26 -3.83 -0.17
C CYS A 101 -17.36 -3.74 0.91
N PRO A 102 -18.64 -3.91 0.56
CA PRO A 102 -19.72 -3.97 1.55
C PRO A 102 -19.55 -5.21 2.43
N ILE A 103 -19.84 -5.07 3.73
CA ILE A 103 -19.66 -6.15 4.70
C ILE A 103 -20.78 -7.19 4.59
N ALA A 104 -21.97 -6.76 4.20
CA ALA A 104 -23.11 -7.62 3.90
C ALA A 104 -23.98 -6.96 2.81
N ASN A 105 -24.79 -7.76 2.13
CA ASN A 105 -25.60 -7.30 0.99
C ASN A 105 -26.55 -6.13 1.29
N ASN A 106 -26.85 -5.86 2.57
CA ASN A 106 -27.78 -4.81 3.02
C ASN A 106 -27.24 -3.92 4.18
N SER A 107 -25.93 -3.92 4.46
CA SER A 107 -25.37 -3.05 5.50
C SER A 107 -24.80 -1.76 4.91
N ASN A 108 -24.94 -0.65 5.65
CA ASN A 108 -24.22 0.60 5.34
C ASN A 108 -22.72 0.51 5.63
N GLY A 109 -22.28 -0.60 6.24
CA GLY A 109 -20.91 -0.82 6.64
C GLY A 109 -20.03 -1.27 5.47
N GLN A 110 -18.79 -0.78 5.47
CA GLN A 110 -17.80 -1.05 4.44
C GLN A 110 -16.46 -1.42 5.06
N VAL A 111 -15.77 -2.34 4.41
CA VAL A 111 -14.37 -2.66 4.69
C VAL A 111 -13.51 -2.18 3.52
N TRP A 112 -12.42 -1.49 3.85
CA TRP A 112 -11.47 -0.92 2.90
C TRP A 112 -10.09 -1.49 3.22
N PRO A 113 -9.71 -2.64 2.61
CA PRO A 113 -8.35 -3.13 2.71
C PRO A 113 -7.42 -2.20 1.94
N ILE A 114 -6.21 -2.04 2.45
CA ILE A 114 -5.07 -1.49 1.74
C ILE A 114 -4.24 -2.68 1.29
N GLN A 115 -4.37 -3.02 0.02
CA GLN A 115 -3.61 -4.10 -0.58
C GLN A 115 -2.38 -3.52 -1.26
N VAL A 116 -1.24 -4.17 -1.10
CA VAL A 116 0.00 -3.84 -1.79
C VAL A 116 0.54 -5.05 -2.55
N GLN A 117 1.32 -4.78 -3.60
CA GLN A 117 1.98 -5.78 -4.41
C GLN A 117 3.36 -5.30 -4.87
N ILE A 118 4.38 -6.11 -4.66
CA ILE A 118 5.73 -5.86 -5.20
C ILE A 118 5.73 -6.10 -6.71
N VAL A 119 6.21 -5.13 -7.47
CA VAL A 119 6.21 -5.17 -8.93
C VAL A 119 7.58 -5.28 -9.56
N ASN A 120 8.65 -4.99 -8.84
CA ASN A 120 10.03 -5.19 -9.31
C ASN A 120 10.53 -6.63 -9.16
N VAL A 121 9.61 -7.58 -9.32
CA VAL A 121 9.84 -9.04 -9.37
C VAL A 121 9.19 -9.59 -10.66
N PRO A 122 9.58 -10.79 -11.15
CA PRO A 122 8.99 -11.36 -12.36
C PRO A 122 7.47 -11.47 -12.25
N TYR A 123 6.76 -11.21 -13.35
CA TYR A 123 5.30 -11.08 -13.38
C TYR A 123 4.61 -12.30 -12.73
N GLU A 124 5.04 -13.49 -13.11
CA GLU A 124 4.56 -14.77 -12.64
C GLU A 124 4.81 -15.02 -11.15
N SER A 125 5.69 -14.26 -10.51
CA SER A 125 6.03 -14.41 -9.08
C SER A 125 5.40 -13.34 -8.19
N ARG A 126 4.83 -12.28 -8.76
CA ARG A 126 4.23 -11.15 -8.01
C ARG A 126 3.09 -11.55 -7.07
N TYR A 127 2.42 -12.68 -7.33
CA TYR A 127 1.35 -13.16 -6.47
C TYR A 127 1.86 -13.57 -5.07
N LYS A 128 3.13 -13.98 -4.95
CA LYS A 128 3.77 -14.34 -3.68
C LYS A 128 3.99 -13.11 -2.79
N PHE A 129 4.21 -11.97 -3.44
CA PHE A 129 4.57 -10.71 -2.81
C PHE A 129 3.40 -9.72 -2.81
N ARG A 130 2.21 -10.23 -2.51
CA ARG A 130 0.98 -9.44 -2.32
C ARG A 130 0.49 -9.63 -0.90
N PHE A 131 0.22 -8.53 -0.22
CA PHE A 131 -0.25 -8.56 1.17
C PHE A 131 -1.17 -7.37 1.47
N VAL A 132 -1.93 -7.50 2.54
CA VAL A 132 -2.76 -6.42 3.08
C VAL A 132 -1.97 -5.76 4.21
N CYS A 133 -1.71 -4.45 4.11
CA CYS A 133 -0.97 -3.70 5.13
C CYS A 133 -1.87 -2.83 6.02
N GLY A 134 -3.16 -2.79 5.76
CA GLY A 134 -4.12 -2.18 6.65
C GLY A 134 -5.54 -2.48 6.26
N VAL A 135 -6.46 -2.43 7.22
CA VAL A 135 -7.88 -2.64 7.02
C VAL A 135 -8.63 -1.54 7.76
N TYR A 136 -9.44 -0.78 7.02
CA TYR A 136 -10.38 0.14 7.62
C TYR A 136 -11.78 -0.46 7.62
N TYR A 137 -12.46 -0.27 8.74
CA TYR A 137 -13.86 -0.61 8.93
C TYR A 137 -14.67 0.66 9.15
N SER A 138 -15.68 0.88 8.31
CA SER A 138 -16.70 1.93 8.51
C SER A 138 -18.05 1.32 8.77
N ARG A 139 -18.82 1.95 9.67
CA ARG A 139 -20.27 1.76 9.75
C ARG A 139 -21.04 2.65 8.79
N GLU A 140 -20.38 3.67 8.23
CA GLU A 140 -20.94 4.65 7.31
C GLU A 140 -20.39 4.49 5.89
N HIS A 141 -21.12 5.02 4.92
CA HIS A 141 -20.85 4.78 3.51
C HIS A 141 -19.79 5.71 2.89
N LYS A 142 -19.33 6.74 3.63
CA LYS A 142 -18.41 7.77 3.11
C LYS A 142 -17.17 7.90 3.99
N LEU A 143 -16.05 7.41 3.44
CA LEU A 143 -14.75 7.53 4.07
C LEU A 143 -14.09 8.87 3.74
N ASN A 144 -13.54 9.54 4.76
CA ASN A 144 -12.54 10.59 4.52
C ASN A 144 -11.17 9.92 4.26
N MET A 145 -10.82 9.76 2.99
CA MET A 145 -9.57 9.13 2.55
C MET A 145 -8.31 9.78 3.13
N ASN A 146 -8.33 11.11 3.37
CA ASN A 146 -7.17 11.82 3.92
C ASN A 146 -6.90 11.41 5.37
N THR A 147 -7.94 11.12 6.14
CA THR A 147 -7.80 10.62 7.51
C THR A 147 -7.48 9.14 7.53
N PHE A 148 -8.05 8.36 6.61
CA PHE A 148 -7.83 6.91 6.49
C PHE A 148 -6.39 6.56 6.11
N LEU A 149 -5.81 7.21 5.09
CA LEU A 149 -4.49 6.86 4.58
C LEU A 149 -3.34 7.44 5.41
N ARG A 150 -3.63 8.31 6.39
CA ARG A 150 -2.59 9.02 7.14
C ARG A 150 -1.59 8.08 7.85
N PRO A 151 -2.01 7.04 8.58
CA PRO A 151 -1.06 6.12 9.24
C PRO A 151 -0.17 5.41 8.21
N MET A 152 -0.79 4.87 7.16
CA MET A 152 -0.08 4.16 6.10
C MET A 152 0.91 5.05 5.32
N VAL A 153 0.58 6.32 5.05
CA VAL A 153 1.51 7.28 4.44
C VAL A 153 2.71 7.55 5.35
N ASN A 154 2.53 7.58 6.67
CA ASN A 154 3.64 7.73 7.61
C ASN A 154 4.56 6.50 7.58
N SER A 155 3.98 5.29 7.56
CA SER A 155 4.73 4.04 7.39
C SER A 155 5.47 3.95 6.06
N PHE A 156 4.89 4.46 4.97
CA PHE A 156 5.58 4.53 3.68
C PHE A 156 6.77 5.50 3.73
N ARG A 157 6.62 6.65 4.39
CA ARG A 157 7.70 7.64 4.52
C ARG A 157 8.88 7.09 5.32
N SER A 158 8.62 6.39 6.43
CA SER A 158 9.69 5.82 7.26
C SER A 158 10.50 4.73 6.53
N LEU A 159 9.88 4.04 5.58
CA LEU A 159 10.54 3.02 4.75
C LEU A 159 11.17 3.57 3.46
N PHE A 160 10.78 4.77 3.03
CA PHE A 160 11.35 5.42 1.84
C PHE A 160 12.72 6.04 2.15
N ASP A 161 12.80 6.82 3.23
CA ASP A 161 14.00 7.53 3.66
C ASP A 161 14.05 7.58 5.20
N PRO A 162 15.04 6.95 5.86
CA PRO A 162 16.31 6.44 5.31
C PRO A 162 16.25 5.06 4.62
N GLY A 163 15.12 4.37 4.66
CA GLY A 163 15.03 2.95 4.28
C GLY A 163 15.00 2.03 5.49
N PHE A 164 15.20 0.73 5.26
CA PHE A 164 15.27 -0.26 6.34
C PHE A 164 16.36 -1.31 6.09
N ASP A 165 16.91 -1.84 7.18
CA ASP A 165 17.80 -3.00 7.19
C ASP A 165 16.96 -4.26 7.42
N TRP A 166 16.87 -5.12 6.40
CA TRP A 166 16.10 -6.36 6.47
C TRP A 166 16.90 -7.55 6.99
N SER A 167 18.23 -7.52 6.94
CA SER A 167 19.05 -8.70 7.31
C SER A 167 19.71 -8.58 8.67
N GLN A 168 19.73 -7.40 9.31
CA GLN A 168 20.45 -7.10 10.56
C GLN A 168 21.97 -7.38 10.50
N VAL A 169 22.47 -7.96 9.39
CA VAL A 169 23.88 -8.25 9.13
C VAL A 169 24.63 -6.98 8.71
N ASN A 170 23.92 -5.96 8.24
CA ASN A 170 24.52 -4.69 7.77
C ASN A 170 24.73 -3.66 8.89
N ASN A 171 24.82 -4.10 10.15
CA ASN A 171 25.03 -3.22 11.31
C ASN A 171 24.04 -2.03 11.36
N GLY A 172 22.80 -2.24 10.92
CA GLY A 172 21.76 -1.21 10.91
C GLY A 172 21.86 -0.21 9.76
N ILE A 173 22.76 -0.41 8.79
CA ILE A 173 22.80 0.37 7.55
C ILE A 173 21.65 -0.11 6.66
N PRO A 174 20.72 0.78 6.26
CA PRO A 174 19.61 0.41 5.37
C PRO A 174 20.12 -0.20 4.07
N ASN A 175 19.62 -1.39 3.73
CA ASN A 175 19.98 -2.12 2.51
C ASN A 175 18.81 -2.31 1.55
N ALA A 176 17.61 -1.84 1.93
CA ALA A 176 16.43 -1.75 1.10
C ALA A 176 15.72 -0.41 1.35
N ARG A 177 15.17 0.17 0.28
CA ARG A 177 14.28 1.33 0.34
C ARG A 177 12.98 1.04 -0.36
N PHE A 178 11.95 1.76 0.03
CA PHE A 178 10.58 1.51 -0.37
C PHE A 178 10.05 2.61 -1.28
N PHE A 179 9.44 2.24 -2.42
CA PHE A 179 8.79 3.17 -3.34
C PHE A 179 7.37 2.68 -3.66
N ALA A 180 6.36 3.53 -3.49
CA ALA A 180 4.95 3.12 -3.64
C ALA A 180 4.15 4.01 -4.60
N TYR A 181 3.35 3.37 -5.45
CA TYR A 181 2.42 4.01 -6.38
C TYR A 181 0.98 3.56 -6.13
N CYS A 182 0.05 4.50 -6.15
CA CYS A 182 -1.36 4.19 -6.15
C CYS A 182 -1.76 3.67 -7.54
N SER A 183 -2.26 2.43 -7.63
CA SER A 183 -2.84 1.95 -8.88
C SER A 183 -4.26 2.49 -9.04
N ASN A 184 -4.44 3.42 -9.97
CA ASN A 184 -5.76 3.88 -10.35
C ASN A 184 -6.37 2.87 -11.35
N GLU A 185 -7.20 1.96 -10.86
CA GLU A 185 -8.15 1.27 -11.75
C GLU A 185 -9.16 2.31 -12.26
N ARG A 186 -8.92 2.87 -13.45
CA ARG A 186 -9.98 3.54 -14.19
C ARG A 186 -11.02 2.47 -14.51
N LYS A 187 -12.16 2.47 -13.81
CA LYS A 187 -13.35 1.75 -14.27
C LYS A 187 -13.59 2.18 -15.71
N ASN A 188 -13.38 1.28 -16.66
CA ASN A 188 -13.76 1.49 -18.05
C ASN A 188 -15.27 1.75 -18.05
N VAL A 189 -15.65 3.02 -18.15
CA VAL A 189 -17.03 3.42 -18.42
C VAL A 189 -17.32 2.87 -19.80
N ARG A 190 -18.08 1.76 -19.87
CA ARG A 190 -18.62 1.25 -21.13
C ARG A 190 -19.31 2.42 -21.82
N ALA A 191 -18.74 2.88 -22.94
CA ALA A 191 -19.41 3.81 -23.81
C ALA A 191 -20.72 3.14 -24.27
N SER A 192 -21.85 3.58 -23.72
CA SER A 192 -23.15 3.19 -24.26
C SER A 192 -23.26 3.83 -25.64
N LYS A 193 -23.03 3.04 -26.69
CA LYS A 193 -23.52 3.38 -28.02
C LYS A 193 -25.05 3.42 -27.93
N LYS A 194 -25.63 4.62 -27.80
CA LYS A 194 -27.01 4.85 -28.23
C LYS A 194 -27.00 4.87 -29.74
N SER A 195 -27.26 3.71 -30.35
CA SER A 195 -27.82 3.65 -31.70
C SER A 195 -29.33 3.81 -31.57
N SER A 196 -29.86 4.94 -32.02
CA SER A 196 -31.29 5.09 -32.29
C SER A 196 -31.42 5.30 -33.78
N PHE A 197 -32.13 4.38 -34.44
CA PHE A 197 -32.75 4.58 -35.74
C PHE A 197 -33.80 5.69 -35.66
#